data_AF-A0A831USA6-F1
#
_entry.id   AF-A0A831USA6-F1
#
_cell.length_a   1.000
_cell.length_b   1.000
_cell.length_c   1.000
_cell.angle_alpha   90.00
_cell.angle_beta   90.00
_cell.angle_gamma   90.00
#
_symmetry.space_group_name_H-M   'P 1'
#
loop_
_entity.id
_entity.type
_entity.pdbx_description
1 polymer ?
#
loop_
_entity_poly.entity_id
_entity_poly.type
_entity_poly.pdbx_seq_one_letter_code
_entity_poly.pdbx_strand_id
1 'polypeptide(L)' 'MKVIAGLLIVAAAVGAAALRFPLLEMRPLHTDEAVHAIKTGTLLETGQYDYDRSEYHGPTPYYGAL' A
#
# COMPACT_ATOMS: atom_id res chain seq x y z
N MET A 1 -31.24 -7.13 -8.84
CA MET A 1 -30.00 -7.93 -8.99
C MET A 1 -28.72 -7.08 -8.86
N LYS A 2 -28.55 -5.99 -9.62
CA LYS A 2 -27.34 -5.14 -9.55
C LYS A 2 -27.08 -4.51 -8.18
N VAL A 3 -28.12 -4.03 -7.50
CA VAL A 3 -28.01 -3.45 -6.15
C VAL A 3 -27.55 -4.48 -5.13
N ILE A 4 -28.13 -5.69 -5.18
CA ILE A 4 -27.74 -6.80 -4.29
C ILE A 4 -26.27 -7.19 -4.53
N ALA A 5 -25.87 -7.33 -5.80
CA ALA A 5 -24.48 -7.61 -6.14
C ALA A 5 -23.53 -6.52 -5.62
N GLY A 6 -23.89 -5.24 -5.76
CA GLY A 6 -23.12 -4.12 -5.22
C GLY A 6 -22.98 -4.19 -3.70
N LEU A 7 -24.07 -4.48 -2.98
CA LEU A 7 -24.06 -4.63 -1.52
C LEU A 7 -23.17 -5.80 -1.07
N LEU A 8 -23.18 -6.92 -1.79
CA LEU A 8 -22.31 -8.06 -1.50
C LEU A 8 -20.83 -7.74 -1.69
N ILE A 9 -20.47 -7.00 -2.74
CA ILE A 9 -19.09 -6.55 -2.97
C ILE A 9 -18.62 -5.63 -1.84
N VAL A 10 -19.46 -4.66 -1.44
CA VAL A 10 -19.14 -3.75 -0.33
C VAL A 10 -18.98 -4.54 0.97
N ALA A 11 -19.91 -5.47 1.27
CA ALA A 11 -19.82 -6.31 2.46
C ALA A 11 -18.54 -7.15 2.48
N ALA A 12 -18.14 -7.73 1.33
CA ALA A 12 -16.90 -8.49 1.22
C ALA A 12 -15.66 -7.60 1.41
N ALA A 13 -15.64 -6.40 0.84
CA ALA A 13 -14.54 -5.45 1.00
C ALA A 13 -14.38 -5.00 2.46
N VAL A 14 -15.50 -4.64 3.12
CA VAL A 14 -15.51 -4.26 4.54
C VAL A 14 -15.07 -5.43 5.42
N GLY A 15 -15.57 -6.63 5.16
CA GLY A 15 -15.17 -7.84 5.89
C GLY A 15 -13.67 -8.13 5.74
N ALA A 16 -13.13 -8.01 4.52
CA ALA A 16 -11.70 -8.20 4.27
C ALA A 16 -10.84 -7.14 4.99
N ALA A 17 -11.26 -5.86 4.96
CA ALA A 17 -10.58 -4.79 5.69
C ALA A 17 -10.59 -5.04 7.21
N ALA A 18 -11.75 -5.40 7.77
CA ALA A 18 -11.89 -5.70 9.19
C ALA A 18 -11.01 -6.85 9.66
N LEU A 19 -10.73 -7.83 8.79
CA LEU A 19 -9.85 -8.96 9.10
C LEU A 19 -8.35 -8.64 8.90
N ARG A 20 -8.00 -7.69 8.02
CA ARG A 20 -6.61 -7.44 7.61
C ARG A 20 -5.97 -6.21 8.23
N PHE A 21 -6.74 -5.18 8.54
CA PHE A 21 -6.21 -3.89 9.03
C PHE A 21 -5.91 -3.81 10.53
N PRO A 22 -6.56 -4.57 11.42
CA PRO A 22 -6.19 -4.52 12.83
C PRO A 22 -4.74 -4.95 13.05
N LEU A 23 -4.02 -4.22 13.91
CA LEU A 23 -2.67 -4.53 14.39
C LEU A 23 -1.64 -4.71 13.26
N LEU A 24 -1.73 -3.92 12.19
CA LEU A 24 -0.77 -3.97 11.07
C LEU A 24 0.66 -3.72 11.54
N GLU A 25 0.84 -2.83 12.51
CA GLU A 25 2.12 -2.48 13.12
C GLU A 25 2.78 -3.64 13.89
N MET A 26 2.00 -4.64 14.28
CA MET A 26 2.50 -5.82 15.00
C MET A 26 3.00 -6.91 14.05
N ARG A 27 2.80 -6.77 12.74
CA ARG A 27 3.27 -7.74 11.76
C ARG A 27 4.75 -7.52 11.46
N PRO A 28 5.57 -8.57 11.42
CA PRO A 28 6.93 -8.44 10.91
C PRO A 28 6.89 -7.93 9.47
N LEU A 29 7.69 -6.90 9.18
CA LEU A 29 7.82 -6.37 7.82
C LEU A 29 8.58 -7.37 6.94
N HIS A 30 8.06 -7.62 5.76
CA HIS A 30 8.83 -8.21 4.67
C HIS A 30 9.94 -7.24 4.24
N THR A 31 11.05 -7.76 3.71
CA THR A 31 12.18 -6.92 3.27
C THR A 31 11.76 -5.86 2.26
N ASP A 32 10.87 -6.21 1.34
CA ASP A 32 10.39 -5.28 0.32
C ASP A 32 9.47 -4.20 0.92
N GLU A 33 8.71 -4.51 1.96
CA GLU A 33 7.90 -3.52 2.68
C GLU A 33 8.78 -2.46 3.35
N ALA A 34 9.92 -2.89 3.92
CA ALA A 34 10.89 -1.96 4.50
C ALA A 34 11.54 -1.06 3.45
N VAL A 35 11.94 -1.61 2.29
CA VAL A 35 12.49 -0.83 1.17
C VAL A 35 11.48 0.23 0.70
N HIS A 36 10.21 -0.16 0.55
CA HIS A 36 9.17 0.77 0.13
C HIS A 36 8.86 1.83 1.18
N ALA A 37 8.81 1.46 2.47
CA ALA A 37 8.57 2.41 3.55
C ALA A 37 9.65 3.51 3.59
N ILE A 38 10.92 3.15 3.41
CA ILE A 38 12.02 4.13 3.37
C ILE A 38 11.86 5.07 2.17
N LYS A 39 11.63 4.54 0.97
CA LYS A 39 11.51 5.34 -0.26
C LYS A 39 10.31 6.28 -0.25
N THR A 40 9.14 5.76 0.16
CA THR A 40 7.94 6.60 0.35
C THR A 40 8.17 7.65 1.42
N GLY A 41 8.82 7.29 2.55
CA GLY A 41 9.16 8.23 3.61
C GLY A 41 10.07 9.36 3.12
N THR A 42 11.15 9.04 2.42
CA THR A 42 12.05 10.04 1.82
C THR A 42 11.29 10.96 0.85
N LEU A 43 10.46 10.40 -0.03
CA LEU A 43 9.64 11.19 -0.95
C LEU A 43 8.65 12.09 -0.20
N LEU A 44 7.99 11.60 0.85
CA LEU A 44 7.03 12.37 1.64
C LEU A 44 7.72 13.53 2.39
N GLU A 45 8.90 13.27 2.96
CA GLU A 45 9.63 14.25 3.78
C GLU A 45 10.37 15.30 2.95
N THR A 46 10.91 14.90 1.80
CA THR A 46 11.81 15.75 1.00
C THR A 46 11.20 16.21 -0.33
N GLY A 47 10.14 15.56 -0.79
CA GLY A 47 9.60 15.72 -2.14
C GLY A 47 10.48 15.11 -3.24
N GLN A 48 11.55 14.37 -2.88
CA GLN A 48 12.51 13.82 -3.82
C GLN A 48 12.42 12.30 -3.91
N TYR A 49 12.52 11.78 -5.15
CA TYR A 49 12.66 10.35 -5.42
C TYR A 49 13.88 10.14 -6.31
N ASP A 50 14.88 9.44 -5.78
CA ASP A 50 16.08 9.06 -6.53
C ASP A 50 15.82 7.79 -7.35
N TYR A 51 15.69 7.97 -8.66
CA TYR A 51 15.47 6.87 -9.57
C TYR A 51 16.77 6.08 -9.84
N ASP A 52 16.73 4.78 -9.57
CA ASP A 52 17.78 3.83 -9.92
C ASP A 52 17.26 2.83 -10.96
N ARG A 53 17.97 2.71 -12.09
CA ARG A 53 17.61 1.76 -13.16
C ARG A 53 17.89 0.31 -12.80
N SER A 54 18.77 0.08 -11.83
CA SER A 54 19.08 -1.25 -11.31
C SER A 54 18.06 -1.73 -10.27
N GLU A 55 17.21 -0.82 -9.78
CA GLU A 55 16.07 -1.15 -8.93
C GLU A 55 14.90 -1.68 -9.77
N TYR A 56 14.32 -2.80 -9.35
CA TYR A 56 13.21 -3.45 -10.07
C TYR A 56 11.86 -2.69 -9.97
N HIS A 57 11.80 -1.64 -9.15
CA HIS A 57 10.57 -0.92 -8.85
C HIS A 57 10.67 0.51 -9.41
N GLY A 58 9.79 0.83 -10.37
CA GLY A 58 9.67 2.20 -10.89
C GLY A 58 9.10 3.16 -9.83
N PRO A 59 9.07 4.48 -10.12
CA PRO A 59 8.65 5.48 -9.15
C PRO A 59 7.15 5.44 -8.81
N THR A 60 6.33 4.85 -9.68
CA THR A 60 4.86 4.93 -9.63
C THR A 60 4.23 4.51 -8.30
N PRO A 61 4.64 3.40 -7.65
CA PRO A 61 4.04 2.99 -6.37
C PRO A 61 4.22 4.03 -5.26
N TYR A 62 5.33 4.77 -5.27
CA TYR A 62 5.64 5.77 -4.25
C TYR A 62 4.80 7.02 -4.40
N TYR A 63 4.60 7.50 -5.63
CA TYR A 63 3.71 8.63 -5.91
C TYR A 63 2.23 8.31 -5.68
N GLY A 64 1.82 7.04 -5.82
CA GLY A 64 0.46 6.61 -5.49
C GLY A 64 0.15 6.63 -3.98
N ALA A 65 1.17 6.77 -3.13
CA ALA A 65 1.03 6.87 -1.68
C ALA A 65 1.05 8.32 -1.16
N LEU A 66 1.28 9.31 -2.04
CA LEU A 66 1.14 10.75 -1.76
C LEU A 66 -0.30 11.22 -2.06
#